data_AF-A0A661Y8M5-F1
#
_entry.id   AF-A0A661Y8M5-F1
#
_cell.length_a   1.000
_cell.length_b   1.000
_cell.length_c   1.000
_cell.angle_alpha   90.00
_cell.angle_beta   90.00
_cell.angle_gamma   90.00
#
_symmetry.space_group_name_H-M   'P 1'
#
loop_
_entity.id
_entity.type
_entity.pdbx_description
1 polymer ?
#
loop_
_entity_poly.entity_id
_entity_poly.type
_entity_poly.pdbx_seq_one_letter_code
_entity_poly.pdbx_strand_id
1 'polypeptide(L)'
;GYTLEDIGGLSGLKSIGSNLEINKCNSLISLSGLDSLTHIGGSILVDENNSLQSLSGIDNIEAESIQNLSITYNPQLSTCEVQSVCDYLANPNGDIQIYVNATGCNNSVEVTEACTVGIPEKASDTPLTAYPNPFTTSTTIEYELTESSHVQLTIYNAIGETIYEAVDCLMLQGMHTFTWRPEGLPEGMYYAVLRSVEGVSVVKMVK
;
A
#
# COMPACT_ATOMS: atom_id res chain seq x y z
N GLY A 1 19.98 -15.44 30.63
CA GLY A 1 18.65 -15.53 30.00
C GLY A 1 18.86 -15.83 28.54
N TYR A 2 18.06 -16.70 27.95
CA TYR A 2 18.18 -17.02 26.54
C TYR A 2 17.79 -15.78 25.71
N THR A 3 18.61 -15.43 24.71
CA THR A 3 18.33 -14.39 23.72
C THR A 3 17.70 -15.05 22.49
N LEU A 4 16.56 -14.55 22.04
CA LEU A 4 15.97 -14.94 20.76
C LEU A 4 16.49 -13.96 19.71
N GLU A 5 17.51 -14.37 18.97
CA GLU A 5 18.20 -13.52 17.97
C GLU A 5 17.58 -13.67 16.57
N ASP A 6 17.02 -14.84 16.27
CA ASP A 6 16.32 -15.12 15.03
C ASP A 6 15.15 -16.07 15.25
N ILE A 7 14.26 -16.11 14.26
CA ILE A 7 13.12 -17.03 14.19
C ILE A 7 13.18 -17.88 12.91
N GLY A 8 14.37 -18.11 12.36
CA GLY A 8 14.57 -18.84 11.11
C GLY A 8 14.08 -20.28 11.17
N GLY A 9 14.04 -20.88 12.36
CA GLY A 9 13.44 -22.20 12.58
C GLY A 9 11.94 -22.29 12.28
N LEU A 10 11.25 -21.16 12.11
CA LEU A 10 9.82 -21.10 11.76
C LEU A 10 9.56 -21.03 10.26
N SER A 11 10.58 -21.18 9.40
CA SER A 11 10.42 -21.00 7.95
C SER A 11 9.42 -21.94 7.27
N GLY A 12 8.96 -23.00 7.95
CA GLY A 12 7.91 -23.90 7.48
C GLY A 12 6.50 -23.57 7.99
N LEU A 13 6.35 -22.56 8.85
CA LEU A 13 5.07 -22.14 9.40
C LEU A 13 4.25 -21.43 8.31
N LYS A 14 3.06 -21.96 8.02
CA LYS A 14 2.19 -21.44 6.94
C LYS A 14 0.99 -20.66 7.44
N SER A 15 0.47 -21.01 8.61
CA SER A 15 -0.70 -20.38 9.18
C SER A 15 -0.66 -20.36 10.69
N ILE A 16 -1.27 -19.33 11.26
CA ILE A 16 -1.54 -19.20 12.70
C ILE A 16 -3.05 -19.08 12.85
N GLY A 17 -3.66 -19.93 13.68
CA GLY A 17 -5.12 -19.93 13.88
C GLY A 17 -5.66 -18.83 14.81
N SER A 18 -4.78 -18.01 15.37
CA SER A 18 -5.07 -16.95 16.36
C SER A 18 -4.09 -15.78 16.12
N ASN A 19 -3.67 -15.07 17.16
CA ASN A 19 -2.75 -13.93 17.07
C ASN A 19 -1.31 -14.35 16.72
N LEU A 20 -0.62 -13.49 15.96
CA LEU A 20 0.84 -13.42 15.93
C LEU A 20 1.28 -12.37 16.95
N GLU A 21 2.03 -12.79 17.98
CA GLU A 21 2.48 -11.92 19.06
C GLU A 21 4.01 -11.90 19.10
N ILE A 22 4.61 -10.74 18.82
CA ILE A 22 6.04 -10.49 18.90
C ILE A 22 6.25 -9.41 19.96
N ASN A 23 6.47 -9.84 21.21
CA ASN A 23 6.51 -8.94 22.35
C ASN A 23 7.80 -9.11 23.14
N LYS A 24 8.51 -8.01 23.39
CA LYS A 24 9.73 -7.98 24.23
C LYS A 24 10.84 -8.91 23.73
N CYS A 25 10.88 -9.18 22.43
CA CYS A 25 11.94 -9.91 21.73
C CYS A 25 13.13 -8.97 21.47
N ASN A 26 13.77 -8.50 22.55
CA ASN A 26 14.76 -7.41 22.52
C ASN A 26 16.06 -7.68 21.74
N SER A 27 16.28 -8.91 21.26
CA SER A 27 17.43 -9.26 20.41
C SER A 27 17.05 -9.53 18.95
N LEU A 28 15.75 -9.60 18.65
CA LEU A 28 15.25 -9.89 17.32
C LEU A 28 15.29 -8.60 16.48
N ILE A 29 15.91 -8.67 15.30
CA ILE A 29 16.13 -7.51 14.42
C ILE A 29 15.08 -7.43 13.30
N SER A 30 14.54 -8.58 12.89
CA SER A 30 13.49 -8.68 11.89
C SER A 30 12.62 -9.92 12.12
N LEU A 31 11.56 -10.06 11.32
CA LEU A 31 10.68 -11.24 11.34
C LEU A 31 11.06 -12.27 10.27
N SER A 32 12.24 -12.16 9.67
CA SER A 32 12.77 -13.14 8.71
C SER A 32 12.78 -14.53 9.34
N GLY A 33 12.23 -15.51 8.61
CA GLY A 33 11.84 -16.81 9.15
C GLY A 33 10.33 -17.02 9.18
N LEU A 34 9.52 -15.97 9.02
CA LEU A 34 8.06 -16.09 8.82
C LEU A 34 7.65 -16.00 7.34
N ASP A 35 8.59 -16.06 6.41
CA ASP A 35 8.35 -15.77 4.98
C ASP A 35 7.32 -16.72 4.33
N SER A 36 7.06 -17.89 4.91
CA SER A 36 6.04 -18.84 4.44
C SER A 36 4.66 -18.64 5.08
N LEU A 37 4.52 -17.75 6.07
CA LEU A 37 3.28 -17.47 6.76
C LEU A 37 2.38 -16.63 5.87
N THR A 38 1.22 -17.17 5.49
CA THR A 38 0.28 -16.48 4.61
C THR A 38 -1.05 -16.15 5.28
N HIS A 39 -1.34 -16.72 6.44
CA HIS A 39 -2.65 -16.59 7.08
C HIS A 39 -2.56 -16.48 8.59
N ILE A 40 -3.29 -15.51 9.15
CA ILE A 40 -3.44 -15.31 10.59
C ILE A 40 -4.94 -15.27 10.91
N GLY A 41 -5.42 -16.08 11.85
CA GLY A 41 -6.84 -16.12 12.25
C GLY A 41 -7.22 -15.08 13.31
N GLY A 42 -6.38 -14.07 13.55
CA GLY A 42 -6.42 -13.15 14.68
C GLY A 42 -5.65 -11.86 14.41
N SER A 43 -5.08 -11.26 15.46
CA SER A 43 -4.39 -9.96 15.38
C SER A 43 -2.88 -10.11 15.17
N ILE A 44 -2.26 -9.13 14.52
CA ILE A 44 -0.81 -8.95 14.54
C ILE A 44 -0.48 -7.95 15.65
N LEU A 45 0.26 -8.41 16.66
CA LEU A 45 0.66 -7.63 17.83
C LEU A 45 2.19 -7.60 17.89
N VAL A 46 2.78 -6.44 17.64
CA VAL A 46 4.23 -6.20 17.70
C VAL A 46 4.51 -5.10 18.71
N ASP A 47 4.93 -5.48 19.91
CA ASP A 47 5.02 -4.56 21.05
C ASP A 47 6.34 -4.65 21.84
N GLU A 48 6.88 -3.51 22.25
CA GLU A 48 8.04 -3.42 23.15
C GLU A 48 9.30 -4.17 22.64
N ASN A 49 9.59 -4.19 21.33
CA ASN A 49 10.81 -4.83 20.80
C ASN A 49 11.92 -3.80 20.56
N ASN A 50 12.92 -3.78 21.46
CA ASN A 50 13.95 -2.73 21.45
C ASN A 50 14.93 -2.77 20.28
N SER A 51 15.14 -3.93 19.65
CA SER A 51 16.11 -4.09 18.54
C SER A 51 15.45 -4.38 17.20
N LEU A 52 14.12 -4.52 17.16
CA LEU A 52 13.40 -4.82 15.93
C LEU A 52 13.48 -3.60 15.02
N GLN A 53 14.04 -3.77 13.83
CA GLN A 53 14.27 -2.69 12.86
C GLN A 53 13.28 -2.72 11.70
N SER A 54 12.79 -3.92 11.36
CA SER A 54 11.94 -4.16 10.20
C SER A 54 10.89 -5.24 10.47
N LEU A 55 9.71 -5.09 9.87
CA LEU A 55 8.69 -6.14 9.79
C LEU A 55 8.92 -7.13 8.64
N SER A 56 10.02 -7.02 7.88
CA SER A 56 10.34 -7.96 6.79
C SER A 56 10.26 -9.41 7.25
N GLY A 57 9.59 -10.24 6.47
CA GLY A 57 9.31 -11.65 6.77
C GLY A 57 7.83 -11.95 6.99
N ILE A 58 6.96 -10.93 7.16
CA ILE A 58 5.50 -11.11 7.20
C ILE A 58 4.79 -10.53 5.98
N ASP A 59 5.53 -10.24 4.92
CA ASP A 59 5.04 -9.63 3.66
C ASP A 59 3.88 -10.43 3.04
N ASN A 60 3.91 -11.75 3.16
CA ASN A 60 3.02 -12.67 2.43
C ASN A 60 1.68 -12.93 3.13
N ILE A 61 1.38 -12.26 4.24
CA ILE A 61 0.14 -12.47 5.00
C ILE A 61 -1.03 -11.81 4.29
N GLU A 62 -2.07 -12.59 4.02
CA GLU A 62 -3.34 -12.12 3.46
C GLU A 62 -3.97 -11.09 4.41
N ALA A 63 -4.05 -9.82 3.97
CA ALA A 63 -4.60 -8.73 4.78
C ALA A 63 -6.02 -9.02 5.29
N GLU A 64 -6.85 -9.70 4.47
CA GLU A 64 -8.21 -10.10 4.84
C GLU A 64 -8.27 -11.08 6.03
N SER A 65 -7.17 -11.79 6.32
CA SER A 65 -7.09 -12.70 7.46
C SER A 65 -6.85 -11.98 8.79
N ILE A 66 -6.16 -10.83 8.74
CA ILE A 66 -5.80 -10.05 9.92
C ILE A 66 -7.07 -9.43 10.51
N GLN A 67 -7.28 -9.55 11.83
CA GLN A 67 -8.41 -8.93 12.52
C GLN A 67 -8.08 -7.53 13.04
N ASN A 68 -6.92 -7.36 13.68
CA ASN A 68 -6.44 -6.07 14.18
C ASN A 68 -4.93 -5.98 13.96
N LEU A 69 -4.44 -4.76 13.82
CA LEU A 69 -3.01 -4.47 13.68
C LEU A 69 -2.55 -3.52 14.80
N SER A 70 -1.66 -4.01 15.65
CA SER A 70 -1.02 -3.21 16.71
C SER A 70 0.49 -3.28 16.57
N ILE A 71 1.14 -2.15 16.27
CA ILE A 71 2.59 -2.00 16.17
C ILE A 71 2.99 -0.82 17.07
N THR A 72 3.42 -1.11 18.29
CA THR A 72 3.59 -0.10 19.32
C THR A 72 4.89 -0.27 20.09
N TYR A 73 5.48 0.84 20.57
CA TYR A 73 6.64 0.81 21.46
C TYR A 73 7.87 0.05 20.92
N ASN A 74 8.14 0.12 19.61
CA ASN A 74 9.33 -0.49 18.99
C ASN A 74 10.32 0.61 18.56
N PRO A 75 11.25 1.05 19.45
CA PRO A 75 12.02 2.28 19.25
C PRO A 75 13.05 2.24 18.10
N GLN A 76 13.37 1.05 17.56
CA GLN A 76 14.25 0.90 16.40
C GLN A 76 13.50 0.54 15.11
N LEU A 77 12.19 0.31 15.18
CA LEU A 77 11.40 -0.16 14.05
C LEU A 77 11.07 1.02 13.13
N SER A 78 11.80 1.13 12.02
CA SER A 78 11.64 2.19 11.02
C SER A 78 11.05 1.72 9.70
N THR A 79 10.96 0.40 9.49
CA THR A 79 10.48 -0.22 8.25
C THR A 79 9.29 -1.13 8.56
N CYS A 80 8.10 -0.67 8.20
CA CYS A 80 6.81 -1.36 8.46
C CYS A 80 5.94 -1.48 7.23
N GLU A 81 6.30 -0.81 6.14
CA GLU A 81 5.68 -0.80 4.82
C GLU A 81 5.84 -2.12 4.05
N VAL A 82 5.73 -3.24 4.76
CA VAL A 82 5.65 -4.57 4.16
C VAL A 82 4.28 -4.76 3.52
N GLN A 83 4.22 -5.59 2.48
CA GLN A 83 3.02 -5.74 1.64
C GLN A 83 1.74 -6.01 2.45
N SER A 84 1.78 -6.95 3.39
CA SER A 84 0.65 -7.29 4.27
C SER A 84 0.15 -6.11 5.13
N VAL A 85 1.05 -5.27 5.62
CA VAL A 85 0.69 -4.07 6.40
C VAL A 85 0.09 -3.02 5.48
N CYS A 86 0.68 -2.78 4.31
CA CYS A 86 0.16 -1.84 3.32
C CYS A 86 -1.26 -2.24 2.86
N ASP A 87 -1.45 -3.52 2.53
CA ASP A 87 -2.75 -4.05 2.10
C ASP A 87 -3.80 -3.95 3.21
N TYR A 88 -3.42 -4.20 4.47
CA TYR A 88 -4.30 -4.04 5.62
C TYR A 88 -4.69 -2.57 5.84
N LEU A 89 -3.73 -1.65 5.78
CA LEU A 89 -3.99 -0.22 5.97
C LEU A 89 -4.86 0.35 4.83
N ALA A 90 -4.79 -0.21 3.62
CA ALA A 90 -5.64 0.19 2.51
C ALA A 90 -7.11 -0.19 2.72
N ASN A 91 -7.38 -1.33 3.36
CA ASN A 91 -8.74 -1.83 3.60
C ASN A 91 -8.86 -2.47 4.99
N PRO A 92 -8.84 -1.68 6.07
CA PRO A 92 -8.87 -2.23 7.41
C PRO A 92 -10.24 -2.83 7.73
N ASN A 93 -10.22 -4.01 8.34
CA ASN A 93 -11.41 -4.72 8.81
C ASN A 93 -11.53 -4.73 10.35
N GLY A 94 -10.64 -4.01 11.05
CA GLY A 94 -10.63 -3.86 12.50
C GLY A 94 -9.72 -2.72 12.97
N ASP A 95 -9.25 -2.81 14.22
CA ASP A 95 -8.54 -1.71 14.87
C ASP A 95 -7.08 -1.61 14.39
N ILE A 96 -6.63 -0.37 14.12
CA ILE A 96 -5.24 -0.03 13.83
C ILE A 96 -4.67 0.77 14.99
N GLN A 97 -3.54 0.31 15.53
CA GLN A 97 -2.77 1.03 16.54
C GLN A 97 -1.30 1.05 16.13
N ILE A 98 -0.83 2.18 15.61
CA ILE A 98 0.57 2.39 15.24
C ILE A 98 1.04 3.67 15.93
N TYR A 99 1.89 3.54 16.96
CA TYR A 99 2.45 4.68 17.69
C TYR A 99 3.71 4.32 18.48
N VAL A 100 4.57 5.31 18.71
CA VAL A 100 5.79 5.16 19.54
C VAL A 100 6.76 4.12 18.95
N ASN A 101 6.97 4.20 17.63
CA ASN A 101 8.03 3.47 16.94
C ASN A 101 9.08 4.45 16.38
N ALA A 102 10.07 3.98 15.63
CA ALA A 102 11.01 4.87 14.96
C ALA A 102 10.35 5.59 13.77
N THR A 103 10.95 6.70 13.33
CA THR A 103 10.53 7.42 12.11
C THR A 103 10.49 6.48 10.91
N GLY A 104 9.42 6.55 10.13
CA GLY A 104 9.08 5.60 9.06
C GLY A 104 8.00 4.61 9.49
N CYS A 105 7.83 4.39 10.79
CA CYS A 105 6.76 3.55 11.36
C CYS A 105 6.11 4.16 12.61
N ASN A 106 6.34 5.45 12.88
CA ASN A 106 5.93 6.04 14.15
C ASN A 106 4.42 6.31 14.23
N ASN A 107 3.70 6.33 13.10
CA ASN A 107 2.24 6.37 13.05
C ASN A 107 1.73 5.84 11.72
N SER A 108 0.42 5.63 11.60
CA SER A 108 -0.19 5.09 10.37
C SER A 108 0.00 5.99 9.15
N VAL A 109 0.11 7.31 9.31
CA VAL A 109 0.31 8.23 8.18
C VAL A 109 1.69 8.00 7.57
N GLU A 110 2.75 7.92 8.38
CA GLU A 110 4.11 7.62 7.89
C GLU A 110 4.16 6.29 7.14
N VAL A 111 3.50 5.26 7.67
CA VAL A 111 3.47 3.93 7.04
C VAL A 111 2.67 3.98 5.73
N THR A 112 1.49 4.59 5.72
CA THR A 112 0.68 4.73 4.50
C THR A 112 1.41 5.55 3.44
N GLU A 113 2.09 6.63 3.81
CA GLU A 113 2.95 7.39 2.88
C GLU A 113 4.05 6.49 2.31
N ALA A 114 4.76 5.72 3.13
CA ALA A 114 5.78 4.79 2.67
C ALA A 114 5.21 3.69 1.74
N CYS A 115 4.00 3.20 2.02
CA CYS A 115 3.28 2.28 1.14
C CYS A 115 2.97 2.91 -0.24
N THR A 116 2.70 4.22 -0.30
CA THR A 116 2.49 4.93 -1.57
C THR A 116 3.79 5.29 -2.29
N VAL A 117 4.91 5.39 -1.56
CA VAL A 117 6.26 5.57 -2.13
C VAL A 117 6.76 4.29 -2.83
N GLY A 118 6.03 3.17 -2.67
CA GLY A 118 6.20 1.92 -3.40
C GLY A 118 5.37 1.77 -4.68
N ILE A 119 4.56 2.76 -5.09
CA ILE A 119 3.99 2.75 -6.45
C ILE A 119 5.18 2.89 -7.40
N PRO A 120 5.39 1.94 -8.33
CA PRO A 120 6.62 1.94 -9.11
C PRO A 120 6.78 3.27 -9.85
N GLU A 121 7.94 3.92 -9.71
CA GLU A 121 8.44 4.86 -10.72
C GLU A 121 8.64 4.15 -12.09
N LYS A 122 8.49 2.82 -12.11
CA LYS A 122 8.34 2.01 -13.31
C LYS A 122 7.07 2.44 -14.05
N ALA A 123 7.27 2.93 -15.27
CA ALA A 123 6.18 3.09 -16.22
C ALA A 123 5.45 1.75 -16.37
N SER A 124 4.13 1.75 -16.25
CA SER A 124 3.36 0.56 -16.60
C SER A 124 3.39 0.36 -18.13
N ASP A 125 3.41 -0.90 -18.55
CA ASP A 125 3.27 -1.28 -19.95
C ASP A 125 1.80 -1.25 -20.40
N THR A 126 0.84 -1.13 -19.47
CA THR A 126 -0.59 -1.03 -19.78
C THR A 126 -0.98 0.38 -20.22
N PRO A 127 -1.57 0.54 -21.43
CA PRO A 127 -1.87 1.84 -21.97
C PRO A 127 -3.02 2.51 -21.22
N LEU A 128 -2.77 3.71 -20.70
CA LEU A 128 -3.80 4.65 -20.27
C LEU A 128 -4.16 5.54 -21.46
N THR A 129 -5.43 5.55 -21.85
CA THR A 129 -5.88 6.32 -23.01
C THR A 129 -6.97 7.31 -22.63
N ALA A 130 -7.12 8.36 -23.45
CA ALA A 130 -8.16 9.36 -23.28
C ALA A 130 -8.78 9.64 -24.66
N TYR A 131 -10.08 9.40 -24.81
CA TYR A 131 -10.81 9.65 -26.05
C TYR A 131 -12.19 10.29 -25.80
N PRO A 132 -12.55 11.35 -26.55
CA PRO A 132 -11.73 12.07 -27.52
C PRO A 132 -10.59 12.87 -26.87
N ASN A 133 -9.49 13.08 -27.59
CA ASN A 133 -8.40 13.97 -27.18
C ASN A 133 -7.76 14.59 -28.45
N PRO A 134 -7.91 15.91 -28.70
CA PRO A 134 -8.52 16.93 -27.84
C PRO A 134 -10.04 16.78 -27.63
N PHE A 135 -10.59 17.43 -26.60
CA PHE A 135 -12.03 17.36 -26.24
C PHE A 135 -12.57 18.70 -25.73
N THR A 136 -13.86 18.97 -25.94
CA THR A 136 -14.47 20.26 -25.54
C THR A 136 -15.27 20.19 -24.23
N THR A 137 -16.03 19.11 -24.02
CA THR A 137 -16.92 18.96 -22.85
C THR A 137 -16.49 17.84 -21.92
N SER A 138 -16.06 16.72 -22.48
CA SER A 138 -15.65 15.54 -21.72
C SER A 138 -14.71 14.65 -22.52
N THR A 139 -13.87 13.91 -21.82
CA THR A 139 -13.09 12.80 -22.36
C THR A 139 -13.32 11.56 -21.49
N THR A 140 -13.28 10.38 -22.10
CA THR A 140 -13.28 9.11 -21.37
C THR A 140 -11.85 8.62 -21.24
N ILE A 141 -11.44 8.38 -20.00
CA ILE A 141 -10.17 7.77 -19.65
C ILE A 141 -10.40 6.26 -19.55
N GLU A 142 -9.59 5.46 -20.24
CA GLU A 142 -9.70 4.00 -20.28
C GLU A 142 -8.36 3.36 -19.91
N TYR A 143 -8.41 2.32 -19.07
CA TYR A 143 -7.27 1.52 -18.64
C TYR A 143 -7.67 0.06 -18.38
N GLU A 144 -6.68 -0.83 -18.46
CA GLU A 144 -6.81 -2.25 -18.14
C GLU A 144 -5.97 -2.57 -16.92
N LEU A 145 -6.53 -3.37 -16.00
CA LEU A 145 -5.78 -4.00 -14.92
C LEU A 145 -5.58 -5.46 -15.26
N THR A 146 -4.32 -5.87 -15.37
CA THR A 146 -3.89 -7.27 -15.48
C THR A 146 -4.03 -8.03 -14.16
N GLU A 147 -4.14 -7.35 -13.02
CA GLU A 147 -4.50 -7.94 -11.73
C GLU A 147 -5.32 -7.00 -10.84
N SER A 148 -6.16 -7.58 -9.98
CA SER A 148 -6.97 -6.81 -9.02
C SER A 148 -6.04 -6.09 -8.03
N SER A 149 -6.17 -4.77 -7.94
CA SER A 149 -5.26 -3.94 -7.15
C SER A 149 -5.92 -2.64 -6.72
N HIS A 150 -5.29 -1.94 -5.76
CA HIS A 150 -5.69 -0.59 -5.42
C HIS A 150 -5.28 0.35 -6.56
N VAL A 151 -6.24 1.14 -7.03
CA VAL A 151 -6.06 2.07 -8.14
C VAL A 151 -6.28 3.49 -7.65
N GLN A 152 -5.31 4.34 -7.96
CA GLN A 152 -5.42 5.78 -7.80
C GLN A 152 -5.34 6.46 -9.16
N LEU A 153 -6.44 7.10 -9.58
CA LEU A 153 -6.51 7.92 -10.79
C LEU A 153 -6.68 9.37 -10.38
N THR A 154 -5.67 10.18 -10.67
CA THR A 154 -5.65 11.61 -10.31
C THR A 154 -5.43 12.46 -11.55
N ILE A 155 -6.17 13.57 -11.64
CA ILE A 155 -6.04 14.55 -12.70
C ILE A 155 -5.23 15.74 -12.21
N TYR A 156 -4.22 16.13 -12.98
CA TYR A 156 -3.34 17.26 -12.70
C TYR A 156 -3.42 18.31 -13.82
N ASN A 157 -3.14 19.57 -13.47
CA ASN A 157 -2.90 20.61 -14.47
C ASN A 157 -1.44 20.61 -14.98
N ALA A 158 -1.12 21.54 -15.87
CA ALA A 158 0.20 21.64 -16.50
C ALA A 158 1.37 21.96 -15.55
N ILE A 159 1.10 22.46 -14.33
CA ILE A 159 2.12 22.77 -13.32
C ILE A 159 2.20 21.69 -12.23
N GLY A 160 1.45 20.59 -12.36
CA GLY A 160 1.47 19.46 -11.43
C GLY A 160 0.57 19.62 -10.21
N GLU A 161 -0.32 20.62 -10.18
CA GLU A 161 -1.32 20.72 -9.11
C GLU A 161 -2.44 19.70 -9.35
N THR A 162 -2.85 19.02 -8.28
CA THR A 162 -4.01 18.12 -8.28
C THR A 162 -5.28 18.93 -8.52
N ILE A 163 -6.03 18.55 -9.55
CA ILE A 163 -7.30 19.17 -9.95
C ILE A 163 -8.48 18.31 -9.49
N TYR A 164 -8.34 16.99 -9.57
CA TYR A 164 -9.43 16.06 -9.27
C TYR A 164 -8.91 14.66 -8.94
N GLU A 165 -9.41 14.07 -7.87
CA GLU A 165 -9.19 12.66 -7.53
C GLU A 165 -10.37 11.85 -8.08
N ALA A 166 -10.13 11.08 -9.13
CA ALA A 166 -11.18 10.38 -9.87
C ALA A 166 -11.50 9.00 -9.29
N VAL A 167 -10.47 8.26 -8.88
CA VAL A 167 -10.57 6.92 -8.31
C VAL A 167 -9.49 6.80 -7.23
N ASP A 168 -9.84 6.20 -6.10
CA ASP A 168 -8.92 5.85 -5.01
C ASP A 168 -9.50 4.65 -4.25
N CYS A 169 -9.51 3.47 -4.91
CA CYS A 169 -10.13 2.27 -4.35
C CYS A 169 -9.59 0.98 -4.97
N LEU A 170 -9.89 -0.16 -4.34
CA LEU A 170 -9.67 -1.48 -4.94
C LEU A 170 -10.54 -1.67 -6.19
N MET A 171 -9.89 -2.09 -7.27
CA MET A 171 -10.56 -2.44 -8.52
C MET A 171 -10.21 -3.87 -8.93
N LEU A 172 -11.19 -4.56 -9.48
CA LEU A 172 -11.00 -5.92 -9.98
C LEU A 172 -10.20 -5.91 -11.29
N GLN A 173 -9.49 -6.99 -11.59
CA GLN A 173 -8.89 -7.24 -12.89
C GLN A 173 -9.88 -6.97 -14.05
N GLY A 174 -9.41 -6.32 -15.11
CA GLY A 174 -10.16 -6.07 -16.34
C GLY A 174 -10.17 -4.61 -16.80
N MET A 175 -11.06 -4.33 -17.75
CA MET A 175 -11.21 -3.01 -18.36
C MET A 175 -12.03 -2.07 -17.48
N HIS A 176 -11.52 -0.84 -17.30
CA HIS A 176 -12.17 0.22 -16.54
C HIS A 176 -12.23 1.51 -17.35
N THR A 177 -13.26 2.30 -17.06
CA THR A 177 -13.48 3.58 -17.73
C THR A 177 -13.92 4.65 -16.75
N PHE A 178 -13.46 5.87 -16.95
CA PHE A 178 -13.87 7.05 -16.19
C PHE A 178 -14.12 8.23 -17.13
N THR A 179 -15.33 8.79 -17.11
CA THR A 179 -15.65 9.99 -17.90
C THR A 179 -15.34 11.24 -17.10
N TRP A 180 -14.36 12.02 -17.57
CA TRP A 180 -14.00 13.29 -16.95
C TRP A 180 -14.72 14.47 -17.62
N ARG A 181 -15.32 15.35 -16.79
CA ARG A 181 -16.05 16.56 -17.21
C ARG A 181 -15.48 17.79 -16.50
N PRO A 182 -14.51 18.51 -17.10
CA PRO A 182 -13.86 19.66 -16.48
C PRO A 182 -14.68 20.95 -16.58
N GLU A 183 -15.86 20.96 -15.96
CA GLU A 183 -16.73 22.14 -15.90
C GLU A 183 -16.05 23.27 -15.12
N GLY A 184 -16.02 24.48 -15.68
CA GLY A 184 -15.41 25.65 -15.04
C GLY A 184 -13.89 25.70 -15.02
N LEU A 185 -13.20 24.68 -15.53
CA LEU A 185 -11.74 24.67 -15.65
C LEU A 185 -11.27 25.33 -16.97
N PRO A 186 -10.11 26.01 -16.97
CA PRO A 186 -9.59 26.70 -18.16
C PRO A 186 -9.26 25.73 -19.31
N GLU A 187 -9.22 26.26 -20.52
CA GLU A 187 -8.66 25.53 -21.67
C GLU A 187 -7.17 25.30 -21.46
N GLY A 188 -6.65 24.14 -21.85
CA GLY A 188 -5.24 23.83 -21.63
C GLY A 188 -4.90 22.35 -21.50
N MET A 189 -3.69 22.12 -20.99
CA MET A 189 -3.13 20.78 -20.82
C MET A 189 -3.43 20.23 -19.43
N TYR A 190 -3.86 18.98 -19.41
CA TYR A 190 -4.09 18.19 -18.22
C TYR A 190 -3.41 16.83 -18.35
N TYR A 191 -3.18 16.20 -17.21
CA TYR A 191 -2.60 14.86 -17.15
C TYR A 191 -3.49 13.98 -16.28
N ALA A 192 -3.92 12.85 -16.80
CA ALA A 192 -4.46 11.78 -15.98
C ALA A 192 -3.28 10.87 -15.62
N VAL A 193 -3.07 10.64 -14.33
CA VAL A 193 -2.04 9.73 -13.81
C VAL A 193 -2.75 8.60 -13.11
N LEU A 194 -2.58 7.40 -13.64
CA LEU A 194 -3.03 6.15 -13.05
C LEU A 194 -1.86 5.53 -12.30
N ARG A 195 -2.10 5.16 -11.04
CA ARG A 195 -1.17 4.44 -10.20
C ARG A 195 -1.79 3.15 -9.71
N SER A 196 -1.04 2.06 -9.85
CA SER A 196 -1.38 0.75 -9.31
C SER A 196 -0.10 -0.04 -9.04
N VAL A 197 -0.25 -1.29 -8.59
CA VAL A 197 0.87 -2.24 -8.44
C VAL A 197 1.60 -2.53 -9.76
N GLU A 198 0.95 -2.31 -10.91
CA GLU A 198 1.53 -2.53 -12.25
C GLU A 198 2.52 -1.42 -12.65
N GLY A 199 2.43 -0.27 -11.98
CA GLY A 199 3.25 0.91 -12.25
C GLY A 199 2.44 2.19 -12.39
N VAL A 200 3.07 3.17 -13.01
CA VAL A 200 2.47 4.48 -13.29
C VAL A 200 2.22 4.61 -14.79
N SER A 201 0.97 4.89 -15.16
CA SER A 201 0.59 5.27 -16.52
C SER A 201 0.13 6.72 -16.54
N VAL A 202 0.52 7.46 -17.58
CA VAL A 202 0.17 8.86 -17.75
C VAL A 202 -0.40 9.09 -19.13
N VAL A 203 -1.54 9.78 -19.19
CA VAL A 203 -2.11 10.27 -20.44
C VAL A 203 -2.22 11.79 -20.40
N LYS A 204 -1.62 12.43 -21.41
CA LYS A 204 -1.80 13.86 -21.64
C LYS A 204 -3.15 14.09 -22.29
N MET A 205 -3.93 15.01 -21.74
CA MET A 205 -5.22 15.42 -22.26
C MET A 205 -5.19 16.91 -22.64
N VAL A 206 -5.80 17.24 -23.76
CA VAL A 206 -5.94 18.62 -24.24
C VAL A 206 -7.42 18.97 -24.27
N LYS A 207 -7.82 19.91 -23.42
CA LYS A 207 -9.11 20.58 -23.51
C LYS A 207 -9.00 21.69 -24.55
#